data_AF-A0A6G1SU27-F1
#
_entry.id   AF-A0A6G1SU27-F1
#
_cell.length_a   1.000
_cell.length_b   1.000
_cell.length_c   1.000
_cell.angle_alpha   90.00
_cell.angle_beta   90.00
_cell.angle_gamma   90.00
#
_symmetry.space_group_name_H-M   'P 1'
#
loop_
_entity.id
_entity.type
_entity.pdbx_description
1 polymer ?
#
loop_
_entity_poly.entity_id
_entity_poly.type
_entity_poly.pdbx_seq_one_letter_code
_entity_poly.pdbx_strand_id
1 'polypeptide(L)'
;MARMRRSLLARAVQAVPEADVLLMNPTHYAVALKYDPTSNAAPVVIAKGQDLIALRMREVAEEHRVPVITNPPLTRAIHRAVAVGREITPELYEAVAEVLAFVYRLRTNRVTGRA
;
A
#
# COMPACT_ATOMS: atom_id res chain seq x y z
N MET A 1 -14.14 15.16 19.96
CA MET A 1 -13.53 13.91 19.44
C MET A 1 -13.89 13.56 17.99
N ALA A 2 -15.10 13.82 17.48
CA ALA A 2 -15.50 13.44 16.12
C ALA A 2 -14.70 14.10 14.97
N ARG A 3 -14.29 15.37 15.10
CA ARG A 3 -13.47 16.07 14.10
C ARG A 3 -12.06 15.48 13.92
N MET A 4 -11.40 15.12 15.02
CA MET A 4 -10.03 14.57 15.02
C MET A 4 -9.98 13.17 14.37
N ARG A 5 -11.01 12.34 14.59
CA ARG A 5 -11.10 11.03 13.93
C ARG A 5 -11.27 11.22 12.43
N ARG A 6 -12.16 12.12 11.98
CA ARG A 6 -12.38 12.41 10.55
C ARG A 6 -11.10 12.90 9.84
N SER A 7 -10.27 13.71 10.49
CA SER A 7 -9.01 14.18 9.91
C SER A 7 -7.95 13.09 9.75
N LEU A 8 -7.84 12.13 10.68
CA LEU A 8 -6.89 11.02 10.56
C LEU A 8 -7.30 10.06 9.44
N LEU A 9 -8.60 9.81 9.31
CA LEU A 9 -9.16 8.99 8.23
C LEU A 9 -8.93 9.64 6.86
N ALA A 10 -9.09 10.96 6.77
CA ALA A 10 -8.80 11.72 5.55
C ALA A 10 -7.32 11.62 5.15
N ARG A 11 -6.39 11.70 6.12
CA ARG A 11 -4.95 11.60 5.85
C ARG A 11 -4.53 10.24 5.29
N ALA A 12 -5.09 9.15 5.83
CA ALA A 12 -4.79 7.81 5.31
C ALA A 12 -5.20 7.66 3.84
N VAL A 13 -6.37 8.19 3.48
CA VAL A 13 -6.87 8.17 2.09
C VAL A 13 -6.06 9.11 1.19
N GLN A 14 -5.70 10.30 1.67
CA GLN A 14 -4.92 11.29 0.91
C GLN A 14 -3.51 10.85 0.56
N ALA A 15 -2.91 9.95 1.34
CA ALA A 15 -1.58 9.41 1.06
C ALA A 15 -1.58 8.31 -0.02
N VAL A 16 -2.74 7.71 -0.33
CA VAL A 16 -2.83 6.59 -1.29
C VAL A 16 -2.28 6.92 -2.68
N PRO A 17 -2.53 8.09 -3.29
CA PRO A 17 -2.00 8.43 -4.61
C PRO A 17 -0.47 8.40 -4.71
N GLU A 18 0.25 8.54 -3.59
CA GLU A 18 1.72 8.46 -3.56
C GLU A 18 2.26 7.03 -3.39
N ALA A 19 1.38 6.04 -3.21
CA ALA A 19 1.79 4.66 -2.99
C ALA A 19 2.24 4.00 -4.29
N ASP A 20 3.24 3.13 -4.19
CA ASP A 20 3.61 2.25 -5.29
C ASP A 20 2.67 1.06 -5.41
N VAL A 21 2.16 0.59 -4.28
CA VAL A 21 1.22 -0.52 -4.20
C VAL A 21 0.29 -0.37 -2.99
N LEU A 22 -0.97 -0.76 -3.18
CA LEU A 22 -1.94 -0.93 -2.10
C LEU A 22 -2.15 -2.43 -1.84
N LEU A 23 -1.74 -2.91 -0.67
CA LEU A 23 -2.01 -4.27 -0.21
C LEU A 23 -3.38 -4.35 0.48
N MET A 24 -4.17 -5.37 0.13
CA MET A 24 -5.52 -5.58 0.66
C MET A 24 -5.67 -6.96 1.31
N ASN A 25 -6.23 -6.98 2.52
CA ASN A 25 -7.00 -8.11 3.04
C ASN A 25 -8.47 -7.76 2.79
N PRO A 26 -9.17 -8.45 1.87
CA PRO A 26 -10.45 -8.02 1.31
C PRO A 26 -11.39 -7.43 2.37
N THR A 27 -11.89 -6.24 2.08
CA THR A 27 -12.86 -5.47 2.88
C THR A 27 -12.47 -5.18 4.34
N HIS A 28 -11.31 -5.63 4.83
CA HIS A 28 -10.93 -5.56 6.23
C HIS A 28 -9.73 -4.69 6.50
N TYR A 29 -8.61 -4.88 5.77
CA TYR A 29 -7.40 -4.09 5.97
C TYR A 29 -6.81 -3.64 4.65
N ALA A 30 -6.26 -2.42 4.67
CA ALA A 30 -5.49 -1.84 3.59
C ALA A 30 -4.16 -1.31 4.12
N VAL A 31 -3.08 -1.52 3.36
CA VAL A 31 -1.76 -0.98 3.66
C VAL A 31 -1.17 -0.41 2.37
N ALA A 32 -0.86 0.88 2.38
CA ALA A 32 -0.19 1.56 1.28
C ALA A 32 1.32 1.57 1.51
N LEU A 33 2.08 1.06 0.55
CA LEU A 33 3.54 1.02 0.59
C LEU A 33 4.13 1.94 -0.47
N LYS A 34 5.22 2.62 -0.11
CA LYS A 34 6.04 3.44 -1.00
C LYS A 34 7.47 2.92 -0.95
N TYR A 35 8.10 2.77 -2.10
CA TYR A 35 9.47 2.32 -2.22
C TYR A 35 10.25 3.27 -3.12
N ASP A 36 11.34 3.81 -2.60
CA ASP A 36 12.25 4.64 -3.36
C ASP A 36 13.42 3.77 -3.84
N PRO A 37 13.50 3.40 -5.12
CA PRO A 37 14.58 2.55 -5.64
C PRO A 37 15.95 3.27 -5.67
N THR A 38 15.98 4.59 -5.49
CA THR A 38 17.23 5.36 -5.40
C THR A 38 17.80 5.37 -3.98
N SER A 39 16.99 5.00 -3.00
CA SER A 39 17.40 4.82 -1.61
C SER A 39 17.74 3.37 -1.33
N ASN A 40 18.74 3.12 -0.48
CA ASN A 40 19.04 1.77 0.04
C ASN A 40 18.08 1.38 1.19
N ALA A 41 17.00 2.14 1.41
CA ALA A 41 16.04 1.92 2.49
C ALA A 41 14.96 0.92 2.11
N ALA A 42 14.40 0.23 3.12
CA ALA A 42 13.28 -0.67 2.89
C ALA A 42 11.98 0.11 2.58
N PRO A 43 10.98 -0.53 1.94
CA PRO A 43 9.68 0.10 1.68
C PRO A 43 9.03 0.66 2.94
N VAL A 44 8.43 1.85 2.83
CA VAL A 44 7.79 2.57 3.93
C VAL A 44 6.28 2.41 3.87
N VAL A 45 5.66 2.18 5.02
CA VAL A 45 4.20 2.21 5.15
C VAL A 45 3.73 3.65 5.22
N ILE A 46 3.06 4.15 4.17
CA ILE A 46 2.61 5.55 4.12
C ILE A 46 1.16 5.73 4.58
N ALA A 47 0.35 4.68 4.53
CA ALA A 47 -1.01 4.70 5.07
C ALA A 47 -1.50 3.31 5.47
N LYS A 48 -2.46 3.30 6.39
CA LYS A 48 -3.19 2.11 6.83
C LYS A 48 -4.68 2.42 6.97
N GLY A 49 -5.49 1.43 6.64
CA GLY A 49 -6.93 1.50 6.76
C GLY A 49 -7.52 0.20 7.27
N GLN A 50 -8.63 0.33 8.00
CA GLN A 50 -9.46 -0.79 8.41
C GLN A 50 -10.91 -0.53 7.98
N ASP A 51 -11.62 -1.60 7.60
CA ASP A 51 -13.04 -1.62 7.24
C ASP A 51 -13.39 -0.52 6.23
N LEU A 52 -14.21 0.48 6.61
CA LEU A 52 -14.63 1.57 5.73
C LEU A 52 -13.46 2.35 5.13
N ILE A 53 -12.36 2.50 5.87
CA ILE A 53 -11.17 3.20 5.35
C ILE A 53 -10.43 2.34 4.35
N ALA A 54 -10.35 1.03 4.59
CA ALA A 54 -9.75 0.12 3.62
C ALA A 54 -10.53 0.14 2.29
N LEU A 55 -11.86 0.18 2.36
CA LEU A 55 -12.72 0.34 1.18
C LEU A 55 -12.44 1.66 0.45
N ARG A 56 -12.39 2.78 1.19
CA ARG A 56 -12.13 4.09 0.58
C ARG A 56 -10.72 4.21 0.00
N MET A 57 -9.72 3.60 0.64
CA MET A 57 -8.36 3.55 0.11
C MET A 57 -8.30 2.78 -1.21
N ARG A 58 -9.05 1.67 -1.34
CA ARG A 58 -9.16 0.94 -2.60
C ARG A 58 -9.75 1.79 -3.71
N GLU A 59 -10.85 2.49 -3.44
CA GLU A 59 -11.49 3.38 -4.43
C GLU A 59 -10.51 4.45 -4.93
N VAL A 60 -9.78 5.10 -4.01
CA VAL A 60 -8.79 6.12 -4.38
C VAL A 60 -7.59 5.53 -5.12
N ALA A 61 -7.14 4.33 -4.75
CA ALA A 61 -6.07 3.64 -5.46
C ALA A 61 -6.48 3.33 -6.91
N GLU A 62 -7.70 2.85 -7.12
CA GLU A 62 -8.24 2.59 -8.46
C GLU A 62 -8.33 3.88 -9.30
N GLU A 63 -8.84 4.97 -8.71
CA GLU A 63 -8.92 6.30 -9.35
C GLU A 63 -7.56 6.82 -9.80
N HIS A 64 -6.53 6.64 -8.97
CA HIS A 64 -5.17 7.12 -9.23
C HIS A 64 -4.28 6.07 -9.92
N ARG A 65 -4.85 4.94 -10.34
CA ARG A 65 -4.14 3.82 -10.99
C ARG A 65 -2.98 3.25 -10.16
N VAL A 66 -3.08 3.35 -8.83
CA VAL A 66 -2.20 2.65 -7.90
C VAL A 66 -2.55 1.15 -7.95
N PRO A 67 -1.58 0.26 -8.24
CA PRO A 67 -1.81 -1.18 -8.25
C PRO A 67 -2.34 -1.69 -6.92
N VAL A 68 -3.45 -2.43 -6.96
CA VAL A 68 -4.07 -3.06 -5.79
C VAL A 68 -3.77 -4.55 -5.82
N ILE A 69 -3.15 -5.06 -4.75
CA ILE A 69 -2.75 -6.47 -4.62
C ILE A 69 -3.46 -7.08 -3.42
N THR A 70 -4.24 -8.13 -3.68
CA THR A 70 -4.91 -8.88 -2.61
C THR A 70 -3.95 -9.93 -2.05
N ASN A 71 -3.45 -9.68 -0.83
CA ASN A 71 -2.64 -10.64 -0.09
C ASN A 71 -3.01 -10.58 1.40
N PRO A 72 -4.04 -11.36 1.84
CA PRO A 72 -4.55 -11.28 3.20
C PRO A 72 -3.51 -11.56 4.30
N PRO A 73 -2.64 -12.60 4.19
CA PRO A 73 -1.59 -12.84 5.18
C PRO A 73 -0.62 -11.66 5.32
N LEU A 74 -0.05 -11.19 4.20
CA LEU A 74 0.95 -10.11 4.21
C LEU A 74 0.34 -8.80 4.69
N THR A 75 -0.87 -8.46 4.23
CA THR A 75 -1.55 -7.24 4.65
C THR A 75 -1.80 -7.23 6.15
N ARG A 76 -2.25 -8.35 6.73
CA ARG A 76 -2.43 -8.46 8.19
C ARG A 76 -1.12 -8.33 8.95
N ALA A 77 -0.06 -8.97 8.46
CA ALA A 77 1.25 -8.93 9.09
C ALA A 77 1.78 -7.48 9.16
N ILE A 78 1.81 -6.78 8.02
CA ILE A 78 2.26 -5.38 7.97
C ILE A 78 1.31 -4.47 8.77
N HIS A 79 -0.01 -4.65 8.64
CA HIS A 79 -0.99 -3.84 9.37
C HIS A 79 -0.81 -3.93 10.90
N ARG A 80 -0.38 -5.09 11.43
CA ARG A 80 -0.13 -5.25 12.86
C ARG A 80 1.28 -4.82 13.29
N ALA A 81 2.31 -5.12 12.49
CA ALA A 81 3.69 -5.00 12.93
C ALA A 81 4.35 -3.62 12.70
N VAL A 82 3.92 -2.84 11.69
CA VAL A 82 4.72 -1.69 11.21
C VAL A 82 3.96 -0.36 11.32
N ALA A 83 4.37 0.63 12.10
CA ALA A 83 3.64 1.90 12.15
C ALA A 83 3.67 2.69 10.82
N VAL A 84 2.70 3.58 10.60
CA VAL A 84 2.74 4.52 9.46
C VAL A 84 3.97 5.43 9.59
N GLY A 85 4.67 5.68 8.49
CA GLY A 85 5.94 6.42 8.43
C GLY A 85 7.16 5.58 8.79
N ARG A 86 7.01 4.25 8.96
CA ARG A 86 8.12 3.34 9.26
C ARG A 86 8.36 2.37 8.11
N GLU A 87 9.62 1.98 7.98
CA GLU A 87 10.05 0.90 7.10
C GLU A 87 9.44 -0.44 7.56
N ILE A 88 9.18 -1.31 6.59
CA ILE A 88 8.82 -2.70 6.87
C ILE A 88 9.95 -3.39 7.65
N THR A 89 9.62 -4.46 8.38
CA THR A 89 10.64 -5.21 9.14
C THR A 89 11.33 -6.25 8.26
N PRO A 90 12.56 -6.69 8.60
CA PRO A 90 13.32 -7.67 7.82
C PRO A 90 12.56 -8.97 7.51
N GLU A 91 11.70 -9.42 8.42
CA GLU A 91 10.89 -10.64 8.26
C GLU A 91 9.86 -10.53 7.13
N LEU A 92 9.56 -9.30 6.68
CA LEU A 92 8.59 -9.00 5.62
C LEU A 92 9.28 -8.66 4.29
N TYR A 93 10.61 -8.57 4.25
CA TYR A 93 11.35 -8.09 3.08
C TYR A 93 11.10 -8.96 1.85
N GLU A 94 11.22 -10.28 1.97
CA GLU A 94 11.06 -11.19 0.85
C GLU A 94 9.65 -11.09 0.23
N ALA A 95 8.62 -11.18 1.07
CA ALA A 95 7.23 -11.11 0.64
C ALA A 95 6.88 -9.76 0.01
N VAL A 96 7.41 -8.65 0.54
CA VAL A 96 7.17 -7.31 -0.04
C VAL A 96 7.96 -7.14 -1.34
N ALA A 97 9.19 -7.64 -1.42
CA ALA A 97 10.00 -7.60 -2.63
C ALA A 97 9.33 -8.34 -3.80
N GLU A 98 8.72 -9.50 -3.54
CA GLU A 98 7.94 -10.24 -4.55
C GLU A 98 6.78 -9.42 -5.09
N VAL A 99 6.02 -8.76 -4.20
CA VAL A 99 4.91 -7.88 -4.58
C VAL A 99 5.40 -6.70 -5.42
N LEU A 100 6.46 -6.02 -4.98
CA LEU A 100 7.02 -4.87 -5.71
C LEU A 100 7.54 -5.30 -7.08
N ALA A 101 8.25 -6.42 -7.16
CA ALA A 101 8.72 -6.98 -8.42
C ALA A 101 7.54 -7.28 -9.38
N PHE A 102 6.45 -7.84 -8.87
CA PHE A 102 5.23 -8.05 -9.65
C PHE A 102 4.64 -6.73 -10.16
N VAL A 103 4.53 -5.72 -9.30
CA VAL A 103 4.04 -4.39 -9.66
C VAL A 103 4.91 -3.72 -10.72
N TYR A 104 6.23 -3.79 -10.59
CA TYR A 104 7.15 -3.24 -11.60
C TYR A 104 7.00 -3.94 -12.94
N ARG A 105 6.87 -5.28 -12.97
CA ARG A 105 6.60 -6.01 -14.22
C ARG A 105 5.29 -5.59 -14.88
N LEU A 106 4.23 -5.38 -14.09
CA LEU A 106 2.94 -4.87 -14.61
C LEU A 106 3.08 -3.48 -15.23
N ARG A 107 3.87 -2.60 -14.63
CA ARG A 107 4.14 -1.25 -15.17
C ARG A 107 4.98 -1.32 -16.45
N THR A 108 6.04 -2.14 -16.48
CA THR A 108 6.91 -2.31 -17.66
C THR A 108 6.14 -2.89 -18.85
N ASN A 109 5.30 -3.90 -18.64
CA ASN A 109 4.50 -4.50 -19.72
C ASN A 109 3.50 -3.51 -20.34
N ARG A 110 3.07 -2.48 -19.60
CA ARG A 110 2.24 -1.39 -20.16
C ARG A 110 3.05 -0.42 -21.04
N VAL A 111 4.35 -0.28 -20.81
CA VAL A 111 5.25 0.59 -21.60
C VAL A 111 5.73 -0.14 -22.86
N THR A 112 6.02 -1.43 -22.77
CA THR A 112 6.47 -2.27 -23.89
C THR A 112 5.32 -3.00 -24.56
N GLY A 113 4.23 -2.30 -24.90
CA GLY A 113 3.20 -2.82 -25.79
C GLY A 113 3.78 -3.22 -27.15
N ARG A 114 4.40 -4.39 -27.22
CA ARG A 114 4.53 -5.16 -28.45
C ARG A 114 3.12 -5.63 -28.82
N ALA A 115 2.81 -5.37 -30.07
CA ALA A 115 1.61 -5.74 -30.81
C ALA A 115 1.25 -7.23 -30.68
#